data_AF-A0A968LLA9-F1
#
_entry.id   AF-A0A968LLA9-F1
#
_cell.length_a   1.000
_cell.length_b   1.000
_cell.length_c   1.000
_cell.angle_alpha   90.00
_cell.angle_beta   90.00
_cell.angle_gamma   90.00
#
_symmetry.space_group_name_H-M   'P 1'
#
loop_
_entity.id
_entity.type
_entity.pdbx_description
1 polymer ?
#
loop_
_entity_poly.entity_id
_entity_poly.type
_entity_poly.pdbx_seq_one_letter_code
_entity_poly.pdbx_strand_id
1 'polypeptide(L)'
;MDLKILYLVHRLIAIGSKYRSLLSFLVVLAGVIALDVLFHWLFSLSTFTLQQRLFQQPFLGNPEISFAPEVWLSLIALTLGTLVIAISIAAQTLPKIAELYMRDWVSLAYIWFLIIGGSHALLIKYFQDTENLHSSSIILNFYIFLPVSIIIAFPYIFYVLKRIQPATVIGKIVDVHIGNIYKLRRYLVGRLLDNDTYREECQRRLLESLNQLANLLEYLTFKEPKTQAIQNISLLIQTYITTKPEINPNFFRVGQTV
;
A
#
# COMPACT_ATOMS: atom_id res chain seq x y z
N MET A 1 31.61 6.15 0.49
CA MET A 1 30.40 6.70 1.12
C MET A 1 30.53 6.54 2.61
N ASP A 2 30.36 7.62 3.37
CA ASP A 2 30.59 7.65 4.82
C ASP A 2 29.54 6.78 5.56
N LEU A 3 29.93 6.09 6.63
CA LEU A 3 29.06 5.15 7.36
C LEU A 3 27.80 5.85 7.87
N LYS A 4 27.96 7.12 8.29
CA LYS A 4 26.87 8.00 8.74
C LYS A 4 25.87 8.30 7.63
N ILE A 5 26.34 8.53 6.40
CA ILE A 5 25.47 8.81 5.24
C ILE A 5 24.64 7.57 4.89
N LEU A 6 25.27 6.40 4.86
CA LEU A 6 24.58 5.14 4.57
C LEU A 6 23.51 4.83 5.64
N TYR A 7 23.82 5.07 6.91
CA TYR A 7 22.85 4.93 8.00
C TYR A 7 21.70 5.95 7.91
N LEU A 8 21.99 7.21 7.57
CA LEU A 8 20.96 8.24 7.38
C LEU A 8 19.99 7.89 6.24
N VAL A 9 20.49 7.42 5.11
CA VAL A 9 19.64 6.97 3.99
C VAL A 9 18.75 5.81 4.42
N HIS A 10 19.30 4.81 5.13
CA HIS A 10 18.51 3.71 5.68
C HIS A 10 17.42 4.20 6.64
N ARG A 11 17.77 5.15 7.51
CA ARG A 11 16.83 5.74 8.48
C ARG A 11 15.71 6.52 7.78
N LEU A 12 16.01 7.28 6.74
CA LEU A 12 15.00 7.99 5.94
C LEU A 12 14.03 7.02 5.26
N ILE A 13 14.54 5.94 4.66
CA ILE A 13 13.71 4.89 4.07
C ILE A 13 12.85 4.21 5.15
N ALA A 14 13.40 3.96 6.33
CA ALA A 14 12.67 3.37 7.45
C ALA A 14 11.55 4.30 7.95
N ILE A 15 11.78 5.61 8.03
CA ILE A 15 10.78 6.62 8.40
C ILE A 15 9.68 6.67 7.33
N GLY A 16 10.02 6.70 6.05
CA GLY A 16 9.04 6.62 4.97
C GLY A 16 8.20 5.34 5.04
N SER A 17 8.83 4.22 5.42
CA SER A 17 8.12 2.96 5.65
C SER A 17 7.26 2.95 6.92
N LYS A 18 7.51 3.84 7.89
CA LYS A 18 6.69 4.01 9.10
C LYS A 18 5.43 4.79 8.80
N TYR A 19 5.55 5.88 8.03
CA TYR A 19 4.44 6.76 7.65
C TYR A 19 3.84 6.42 6.28
N ARG A 20 3.81 5.13 5.90
CA ARG A 20 3.36 4.68 4.57
C ARG A 20 1.99 5.21 4.17
N SER A 21 1.02 5.19 5.08
CA SER A 21 -0.34 5.68 4.77
C SER A 21 -0.34 7.16 4.41
N LEU A 22 0.37 7.99 5.18
CA LEU A 22 0.50 9.42 4.91
C LEU A 22 1.27 9.68 3.61
N LEU A 23 2.35 8.93 3.36
CA LEU A 23 3.09 9.06 2.11
C LEU A 23 2.22 8.67 0.90
N SER A 24 1.45 7.59 1.01
CA SER A 24 0.50 7.18 -0.02
C SER A 24 -0.57 8.24 -0.26
N PHE A 25 -1.11 8.84 0.80
CA PHE A 25 -2.06 9.94 0.70
C PHE A 25 -1.48 11.11 -0.10
N LEU A 26 -0.29 11.59 0.29
CA LEU A 26 0.36 12.72 -0.37
C LEU A 26 0.67 12.42 -1.85
N VAL A 27 1.14 11.20 -2.15
CA VAL A 27 1.43 10.78 -3.53
C VAL A 27 0.17 10.75 -4.38
N VAL A 28 -0.92 10.17 -3.87
CA VAL A 28 -2.19 10.11 -4.61
C VAL A 28 -2.80 11.51 -4.77
N LEU A 29 -2.76 12.34 -3.72
CA LEU A 29 -3.25 13.71 -3.78
C LEU A 29 -2.49 14.53 -4.82
N ALA A 30 -1.16 14.49 -4.80
CA ALA A 30 -0.32 15.15 -5.79
C ALA A 30 -0.61 14.62 -7.20
N GLY A 31 -0.82 13.31 -7.35
CA GLY A 31 -1.17 12.69 -8.63
C GLY A 31 -2.52 13.17 -9.18
N VAL A 32 -3.56 13.24 -8.35
CA VAL A 32 -4.88 13.73 -8.74
C VAL A 32 -4.83 15.21 -9.13
N ILE A 33 -4.16 16.05 -8.33
CA ILE A 33 -3.99 17.47 -8.64
C ILE A 33 -3.19 17.66 -9.94
N ALA A 34 -2.08 16.93 -10.10
CA ALA A 34 -1.27 17.01 -11.31
C ALA A 34 -2.04 16.58 -12.56
N LEU A 35 -2.86 15.52 -12.46
CA LEU A 35 -3.73 15.08 -13.54
C LEU A 35 -4.79 16.12 -13.86
N ASP A 36 -5.43 16.73 -12.86
CA ASP A 36 -6.45 17.77 -13.07
C ASP A 36 -5.85 19.01 -13.75
N VAL A 37 -4.70 19.49 -13.29
CA VAL A 37 -3.97 20.61 -13.91
C VAL A 37 -3.52 20.28 -15.34
N LEU A 38 -3.00 19.07 -15.56
CA LEU A 38 -2.58 18.61 -16.88
C LEU A 38 -3.77 18.49 -17.84
N PHE A 39 -4.91 17.98 -17.35
CA PHE A 39 -6.13 17.87 -18.15
C PHE A 39 -6.68 19.25 -18.49
N HIS A 40 -6.67 20.18 -17.54
CA HIS A 40 -7.04 21.58 -17.76
C HIS A 40 -6.15 22.23 -18.83
N TRP A 41 -4.83 22.05 -18.73
CA TRP A 41 -3.88 22.57 -19.72
C TRP A 41 -4.14 21.98 -21.11
N LEU A 42 -4.27 20.65 -21.24
CA LEU A 42 -4.59 20.00 -22.52
C LEU A 42 -5.93 20.48 -23.10
N PHE A 43 -6.95 20.62 -22.25
CA PHE A 43 -8.27 21.10 -22.68
C PHE A 43 -8.16 22.54 -23.20
N SER A 44 -7.44 23.41 -22.49
CA SER A 44 -7.19 24.82 -22.87
C SER A 44 -6.49 24.96 -24.22
N LEU A 45 -5.54 24.07 -24.55
CA LEU A 45 -4.87 24.04 -25.86
C LEU A 45 -5.78 23.56 -26.99
N SER A 46 -6.77 22.71 -26.68
CA SER A 46 -7.68 22.12 -27.66
C SER A 46 -8.96 22.93 -27.93
N THR A 47 -9.12 24.05 -27.22
CA THR A 47 -10.33 24.89 -27.15
C THR A 47 -10.89 25.34 -28.50
N PHE A 48 -10.08 25.44 -29.56
CA PHE A 48 -10.58 25.89 -30.85
C PHE A 48 -11.38 24.83 -31.64
N THR A 49 -11.14 23.53 -31.40
CA THR A 49 -11.76 22.46 -32.22
C THR A 49 -12.60 21.44 -31.43
N LEU A 50 -12.22 21.13 -30.18
CA LEU A 50 -12.94 20.12 -29.39
C LEU A 50 -14.13 20.72 -28.62
N GLN A 51 -14.03 21.95 -28.13
CA GLN A 51 -15.10 22.62 -27.39
C GLN A 51 -16.32 22.86 -28.29
N GLN A 52 -16.13 23.28 -29.55
CA GLN A 52 -17.24 23.41 -30.51
C GLN A 52 -17.88 22.07 -30.88
N ARG A 53 -17.12 20.97 -31.01
CA ARG A 53 -17.68 19.67 -31.43
C ARG A 53 -18.33 18.86 -30.30
N LEU A 54 -17.80 18.93 -29.08
CA LEU A 54 -18.35 18.19 -27.93
C LEU A 54 -19.50 18.94 -27.25
N PHE A 55 -19.40 20.26 -27.08
CA PHE A 55 -20.42 21.03 -26.33
C PHE A 55 -21.56 21.62 -27.18
N GLN A 56 -21.52 21.53 -28.52
CA GLN A 56 -22.70 21.76 -29.36
C GLN A 56 -23.66 20.55 -29.38
N GLN A 57 -23.25 19.39 -28.85
CA GLN A 57 -24.14 18.24 -28.70
C GLN A 57 -25.04 18.45 -27.47
N PRO A 58 -26.38 18.31 -27.61
CA PRO A 58 -27.35 18.59 -26.54
C PRO A 58 -27.16 17.73 -25.27
N PHE A 59 -26.39 16.65 -25.35
CA PHE A 59 -26.09 15.74 -24.23
C PHE A 59 -25.06 16.30 -23.23
N LEU A 60 -24.22 17.27 -23.63
CA LEU A 60 -23.14 17.82 -22.81
C LEU A 60 -23.34 19.30 -22.43
N GLY A 61 -24.46 19.91 -22.85
CA GLY A 61 -24.74 21.33 -22.60
C GLY A 61 -25.06 21.66 -21.14
N ASN A 62 -25.62 20.70 -20.40
CA ASN A 62 -25.84 20.73 -18.94
C ASN A 62 -25.94 19.29 -18.44
N PRO A 63 -24.81 18.56 -18.32
CA PRO A 63 -24.85 17.23 -17.72
C PRO A 63 -25.45 17.33 -16.31
N GLU A 64 -26.46 16.52 -16.03
CA GLU A 64 -27.11 16.43 -14.73
C GLU A 64 -26.19 15.62 -13.80
N ILE A 65 -25.18 16.27 -13.21
CA ILE A 65 -24.12 15.57 -12.46
C ILE A 65 -24.38 15.52 -10.96
N SER A 66 -25.60 15.85 -10.56
CA SER A 66 -26.01 15.91 -9.15
C SER A 66 -25.83 14.59 -8.42
N PHE A 67 -25.81 13.46 -9.14
CA PHE A 67 -25.70 12.08 -8.65
C PHE A 67 -24.27 11.57 -8.43
N ALA A 68 -23.26 12.25 -8.98
CA ALA A 68 -21.90 11.68 -9.00
C ALA A 68 -21.28 11.53 -7.60
N PRO A 69 -21.42 12.49 -6.67
CA PRO A 69 -20.97 12.29 -5.29
C PRO A 69 -21.63 11.09 -4.59
N GLU A 70 -22.90 10.83 -4.87
CA GLU A 70 -23.68 9.71 -4.33
C GLU A 70 -23.17 8.37 -4.88
N VAL A 71 -22.78 8.31 -6.15
CA VAL A 71 -22.16 7.11 -6.74
C VAL A 71 -20.75 6.88 -6.18
N TRP A 72 -19.96 7.94 -6.01
CA TRP A 72 -18.66 7.85 -5.34
C TRP A 72 -18.80 7.34 -3.91
N LEU A 73 -19.74 7.89 -3.14
CA LEU A 73 -20.01 7.46 -1.77
C LEU A 73 -20.44 5.99 -1.73
N SER A 74 -21.30 5.58 -2.66
CA SER A 74 -21.74 4.18 -2.79
C SER A 74 -20.58 3.24 -3.11
N LEU A 75 -19.67 3.65 -4.00
CA LEU A 75 -18.47 2.88 -4.35
C LEU A 75 -17.50 2.75 -3.16
N ILE A 76 -17.27 3.85 -2.44
CA ILE A 76 -16.45 3.85 -1.22
C ILE A 76 -17.08 2.94 -0.16
N ALA A 77 -18.38 3.07 0.08
CA ALA A 77 -19.10 2.28 1.09
C ALA A 77 -19.08 0.79 0.75
N LEU A 78 -19.31 0.42 -0.52
CA LEU A 78 -19.25 -0.96 -0.97
C LEU A 78 -17.84 -1.53 -0.79
N THR A 79 -16.83 -0.86 -1.35
CA THR A 79 -15.44 -1.36 -1.32
C THR A 79 -14.89 -1.43 0.10
N LEU A 80 -14.99 -0.34 0.89
CA LEU A 80 -14.51 -0.35 2.27
C LEU A 80 -15.35 -1.25 3.15
N GLY A 81 -16.67 -1.28 3.00
CA GLY A 81 -17.56 -2.13 3.79
C GLY A 81 -17.24 -3.61 3.60
N THR A 82 -17.14 -4.08 2.35
CA THR A 82 -16.76 -5.47 2.05
C THR A 82 -15.38 -5.81 2.61
N LEU A 83 -14.40 -4.91 2.47
CA LEU A 83 -13.05 -5.17 2.96
C LEU A 83 -12.94 -5.16 4.48
N VAL A 84 -13.59 -4.22 5.17
CA VAL A 84 -13.62 -4.17 6.64
C VAL A 84 -14.20 -5.47 7.20
N ILE A 85 -15.30 -5.96 6.63
CA ILE A 85 -15.90 -7.23 7.05
C ILE A 85 -14.95 -8.39 6.81
N ALA A 86 -14.42 -8.54 5.59
CA ALA A 86 -13.55 -9.65 5.24
C ALA A 86 -12.25 -9.68 6.06
N ILE A 87 -11.62 -8.51 6.25
CA ILE A 87 -10.42 -8.36 7.06
C ILE A 87 -10.71 -8.64 8.53
N SER A 88 -11.84 -8.16 9.07
CA SER A 88 -12.23 -8.41 10.45
C SER A 88 -12.38 -9.91 10.73
N ILE A 89 -13.11 -10.63 9.86
CA ILE A 89 -13.27 -12.08 9.96
C ILE A 89 -11.91 -12.78 9.87
N ALA A 90 -11.06 -12.41 8.92
CA ALA A 90 -9.75 -13.04 8.76
C ALA A 90 -8.83 -12.73 9.97
N ALA A 91 -8.87 -11.49 10.49
CA ALA A 91 -8.06 -11.05 11.62
C ALA A 91 -8.42 -11.76 12.94
N GLN A 92 -9.64 -12.29 13.09
CA GLN A 92 -9.99 -13.16 14.23
C GLN A 92 -9.11 -14.42 14.28
N THR A 93 -8.74 -14.95 13.11
CA THR A 93 -7.86 -16.14 13.01
C THR A 93 -6.38 -15.77 12.97
N LEU A 94 -6.06 -14.58 12.47
CA LEU A 94 -4.67 -14.14 12.32
C LEU A 94 -4.58 -12.62 12.45
N PRO A 95 -4.33 -12.09 13.67
CA PRO A 95 -4.31 -10.64 13.92
C PRO A 95 -3.34 -9.87 13.02
N LYS A 96 -2.26 -10.53 12.58
CA LYS A 96 -1.25 -9.98 11.66
C LYS A 96 -1.83 -9.53 10.31
N ILE A 97 -2.97 -10.07 9.89
CA ILE A 97 -3.65 -9.71 8.65
C ILE A 97 -4.03 -8.23 8.62
N ALA A 98 -4.62 -7.72 9.70
CA ALA A 98 -5.03 -6.33 9.77
C ALA A 98 -3.82 -5.39 9.62
N GLU A 99 -2.71 -5.71 10.28
CA GLU A 99 -1.47 -4.93 10.18
C GLU A 99 -0.86 -4.99 8.76
N LEU A 100 -0.86 -6.16 8.13
CA LEU A 100 -0.34 -6.34 6.78
C LEU A 100 -1.16 -5.55 5.75
N TYR A 101 -2.49 -5.57 5.88
CA TYR A 101 -3.37 -4.79 5.03
C TYR A 101 -3.10 -3.29 5.15
N MET A 102 -3.02 -2.77 6.38
CA MET A 102 -2.76 -1.34 6.62
C MET A 102 -1.38 -0.85 6.15
N ARG A 103 -0.50 -1.76 5.73
CA ARG A 103 0.84 -1.47 5.20
C ARG A 103 1.01 -1.80 3.71
N ASP A 104 -0.03 -2.33 3.05
CA ASP A 104 0.02 -2.65 1.63
C ASP A 104 -0.13 -1.40 0.77
N TRP A 105 0.86 -1.16 -0.09
CA TRP A 105 0.92 0.05 -0.91
C TRP A 105 -0.21 0.14 -1.93
N VAL A 106 -0.61 -0.98 -2.52
CA VAL A 106 -1.68 -1.01 -3.53
C VAL A 106 -3.00 -0.67 -2.86
N SER A 107 -3.30 -1.31 -1.72
CA SER A 107 -4.51 -1.00 -0.94
C SER A 107 -4.55 0.44 -0.47
N LEU A 108 -3.47 0.96 0.11
CA LEU A 108 -3.40 2.35 0.56
C LEU A 108 -3.62 3.33 -0.59
N ALA A 109 -2.93 3.12 -1.72
CA ALA A 109 -3.05 4.01 -2.87
C ALA A 109 -4.47 4.00 -3.45
N TYR A 110 -5.08 2.82 -3.59
CA TYR A 110 -6.42 2.70 -4.12
C TYR A 110 -7.49 3.32 -3.20
N ILE A 111 -7.42 3.06 -1.88
CA ILE A 111 -8.36 3.66 -0.91
C ILE A 111 -8.24 5.18 -0.90
N TRP A 112 -7.00 5.70 -0.87
CA TRP A 112 -6.79 7.14 -0.93
C TRP A 112 -7.29 7.73 -2.26
N PHE A 113 -7.14 7.01 -3.36
CA PHE A 113 -7.67 7.44 -4.65
C PHE A 113 -9.19 7.51 -4.65
N LEU A 114 -9.89 6.54 -4.04
CA LEU A 114 -11.34 6.60 -3.90
C LEU A 114 -11.79 7.78 -3.04
N ILE A 115 -11.14 8.01 -1.89
CA ILE A 115 -11.47 9.11 -0.97
C ILE A 115 -11.22 10.46 -1.64
N ILE A 116 -10.07 10.64 -2.29
CA ILE A 116 -9.71 11.89 -2.97
C ILE A 116 -10.57 12.08 -4.21
N GLY A 117 -10.86 11.03 -4.99
CA GLY A 117 -11.75 11.08 -6.15
C GLY A 117 -13.18 11.48 -5.78
N GLY A 118 -13.72 10.93 -4.70
CA GLY A 118 -15.01 11.34 -4.15
C GLY A 118 -15.01 12.76 -3.57
N SER A 119 -13.92 13.15 -2.87
CA SER A 119 -13.76 14.53 -2.39
C SER A 119 -13.67 15.53 -3.56
N HIS A 120 -12.99 15.16 -4.64
CA HIS A 120 -12.90 15.94 -5.86
C HIS A 120 -14.27 16.10 -6.53
N ALA A 121 -15.12 15.05 -6.53
CA ALA A 121 -16.50 15.16 -7.00
C ALA A 121 -17.33 16.16 -6.18
N LEU A 122 -17.16 16.19 -4.86
CA LEU A 122 -17.81 17.19 -3.99
C LEU A 122 -17.33 18.61 -4.28
N LEU A 123 -16.03 18.81 -4.51
CA LEU A 123 -15.48 20.11 -4.90
C LEU A 123 -16.05 20.58 -6.24
N ILE A 124 -16.13 19.70 -7.24
CA ILE A 124 -16.74 20.04 -8.54
C ILE A 124 -18.20 20.48 -8.37
N LYS A 125 -18.99 19.76 -7.55
CA LYS A 125 -20.39 20.12 -7.27
C LYS A 125 -20.49 21.50 -6.60
N TYR A 126 -19.64 21.77 -5.61
CA TYR A 126 -19.57 23.09 -4.97
C TYR A 126 -19.23 24.23 -5.95
N PHE A 127 -18.28 24.01 -6.87
CA PHE A 127 -17.93 25.01 -7.88
C PHE A 127 -18.99 25.16 -8.99
N GLN A 128 -19.74 24.11 -9.28
CA GLN A 128 -20.91 24.16 -10.16
C GLN A 128 -22.00 25.08 -9.62
N ASP A 129 -22.28 24.99 -8.32
CA ASP A 129 -23.30 25.83 -7.67
C ASP A 129 -22.88 27.32 -7.58
N THR A 130 -21.61 27.64 -7.81
CA THR A 130 -21.04 28.99 -7.72
C THR A 130 -20.61 29.59 -9.08
N GLU A 131 -21.05 29.00 -10.20
CA GLU A 131 -20.78 29.41 -11.60
C GLU A 131 -19.29 29.46 -12.02
N ASN A 132 -18.35 29.05 -11.17
CA ASN A 132 -16.92 28.99 -11.46
C ASN A 132 -16.50 27.61 -11.96
N LEU A 133 -17.02 27.23 -13.13
CA LEU A 133 -16.92 25.86 -13.64
C LEU A 133 -15.75 25.65 -14.60
N HIS A 134 -14.88 24.70 -14.25
CA HIS A 134 -13.93 24.11 -15.18
C HIS A 134 -14.50 22.81 -15.76
N SER A 135 -14.96 22.84 -17.01
CA SER A 135 -15.50 21.66 -17.70
C SER A 135 -14.49 20.50 -17.82
N SER A 136 -13.20 20.77 -17.72
CA SER A 136 -12.13 19.76 -17.72
C SER A 136 -12.20 18.83 -16.52
N SER A 137 -12.47 19.37 -15.32
CA SER A 137 -12.49 18.59 -14.07
C SER A 137 -13.73 17.69 -13.98
N ILE A 138 -14.86 18.15 -14.53
CA ILE A 138 -16.07 17.34 -14.74
C ILE A 138 -15.74 16.10 -15.57
N ILE A 139 -15.12 16.29 -16.75
CA ILE A 139 -14.81 15.20 -17.66
C ILE A 139 -13.85 14.21 -16.99
N LEU A 140 -12.79 14.73 -16.37
CA LEU A 140 -11.80 13.91 -15.70
C LEU A 140 -12.41 13.09 -14.57
N ASN A 141 -13.23 13.67 -13.70
CA ASN A 141 -13.75 12.94 -12.56
C ASN A 141 -14.85 11.94 -12.95
N PHE A 142 -15.84 12.38 -13.73
CA PHE A 142 -17.07 11.60 -13.93
C PHE A 142 -16.99 10.64 -15.10
N TYR A 143 -16.20 10.96 -16.12
CA TYR A 143 -16.07 10.11 -17.31
C TYR A 143 -14.78 9.30 -17.32
N ILE A 144 -13.78 9.67 -16.51
CA ILE A 144 -12.51 8.92 -16.43
C ILE A 144 -12.35 8.28 -15.05
N PHE A 145 -12.21 9.06 -13.98
CA PHE A 145 -11.91 8.49 -12.66
C PHE A 145 -13.02 7.57 -12.13
N LEU A 146 -14.29 8.00 -12.19
CA LEU A 146 -15.39 7.22 -11.65
C LEU A 146 -15.58 5.88 -12.37
N PRO A 147 -15.67 5.81 -13.72
CA PRO A 147 -15.81 4.53 -14.43
C PRO A 147 -14.61 3.61 -14.22
N VAL A 148 -13.39 4.16 -14.25
CA VAL A 148 -12.17 3.39 -14.00
C VAL A 148 -12.17 2.81 -12.59
N SER A 149 -12.55 3.58 -11.57
CA SER A 149 -12.69 3.10 -10.19
C SER A 149 -13.72 1.98 -10.07
N ILE A 150 -14.86 2.07 -10.75
CA ILE A 150 -15.89 1.02 -10.75
C ILE A 150 -15.34 -0.28 -11.35
N ILE A 151 -14.65 -0.20 -12.50
CA ILE A 151 -14.06 -1.36 -13.15
C ILE A 151 -12.97 -2.02 -12.27
N ILE A 152 -12.17 -1.21 -11.58
CA ILE A 152 -11.07 -1.69 -10.73
C ILE A 152 -11.55 -2.22 -9.37
N ALA A 153 -12.75 -1.83 -8.91
CA ALA A 153 -13.26 -2.20 -7.59
C ALA A 153 -13.31 -3.71 -7.36
N PHE A 154 -13.85 -4.47 -8.31
CA PHE A 154 -13.94 -5.93 -8.18
C PHE A 154 -12.55 -6.62 -8.18
N PRO A 155 -11.66 -6.36 -9.16
CA PRO A 155 -10.27 -6.84 -9.12
C PRO A 155 -9.54 -6.50 -7.81
N TYR A 156 -9.75 -5.29 -7.28
CA TYR A 156 -9.15 -4.85 -6.03
C TYR A 156 -9.68 -5.63 -4.81
N ILE A 157 -10.99 -5.81 -4.70
CA ILE A 157 -11.59 -6.60 -3.62
C ILE A 157 -11.01 -8.02 -3.66
N PHE A 158 -10.98 -8.66 -4.83
CA PHE A 158 -10.43 -10.00 -4.99
C PHE A 158 -8.93 -10.07 -4.64
N TYR A 159 -8.16 -9.05 -5.03
CA TYR A 159 -6.75 -8.92 -4.67
C TYR A 159 -6.56 -8.93 -3.15
N VAL A 160 -7.36 -8.16 -2.40
CA VAL A 160 -7.28 -8.14 -0.93
C VAL A 160 -7.70 -9.48 -0.35
N LEU A 161 -8.81 -10.06 -0.81
CA LEU A 161 -9.30 -11.37 -0.34
C LEU A 161 -8.25 -12.47 -0.51
N LYS A 162 -7.51 -12.47 -1.63
CA LYS A 162 -6.41 -13.42 -1.84
C LYS A 162 -5.23 -13.17 -0.90
N ARG A 163 -4.95 -11.91 -0.57
CA ARG A 163 -3.85 -11.54 0.32
C ARG A 163 -4.10 -11.83 1.79
N ILE A 164 -5.36 -11.79 2.23
CA ILE A 164 -5.71 -12.11 3.63
C ILE A 164 -5.78 -13.62 3.90
N GLN A 165 -5.65 -14.47 2.89
CA GLN A 165 -5.59 -15.92 3.10
C GLN A 165 -4.38 -16.31 3.96
N PRO A 166 -4.55 -17.17 5.00
CA PRO A 166 -3.47 -17.53 5.91
C PRO A 166 -2.21 -18.06 5.20
N ALA A 167 -2.36 -18.91 4.19
CA ALA A 167 -1.23 -19.45 3.41
C ALA A 167 -0.41 -18.33 2.75
N THR A 168 -1.07 -17.35 2.14
CA THR A 168 -0.43 -16.19 1.51
C THR A 168 0.31 -15.33 2.55
N VAL A 169 -0.29 -15.14 3.72
CA VAL A 169 0.31 -14.37 4.82
C VAL A 169 1.55 -15.06 5.38
N ILE A 170 1.47 -16.36 5.64
CA ILE A 170 2.60 -17.18 6.11
C ILE A 170 3.73 -17.09 5.09
N GLY A 171 3.46 -17.36 3.80
CA GLY A 171 4.46 -17.27 2.74
C GLY A 171 5.10 -15.89 2.68
N LYS A 172 4.30 -14.81 2.81
CA LYS A 172 4.84 -13.45 2.81
C LYS A 172 5.79 -13.17 3.97
N ILE A 173 5.48 -13.66 5.18
CA ILE A 173 6.34 -13.49 6.35
C ILE A 173 7.64 -14.26 6.17
N VAL A 174 7.58 -15.48 5.62
CA VAL A 174 8.74 -16.31 5.29
C VAL A 174 9.64 -15.62 4.28
N ASP A 175 9.09 -15.13 3.16
CA ASP A 175 9.84 -14.41 2.13
C ASP A 175 10.57 -13.19 2.70
N VAL A 176 9.90 -12.44 3.57
CA VAL A 176 10.50 -11.28 4.26
C VAL A 176 11.64 -11.73 5.17
N HIS A 177 11.48 -12.84 5.91
CA HIS A 177 12.51 -13.35 6.80
C HIS A 177 13.73 -13.85 6.02
N ILE A 178 13.53 -14.69 5.00
CA ILE A 178 14.60 -15.15 4.09
C ILE A 178 15.32 -13.97 3.46
N GLY A 179 14.57 -12.98 2.97
CA GLY A 179 15.14 -11.77 2.40
C GLY A 179 16.00 -10.99 3.40
N ASN A 180 15.63 -10.98 4.69
CA ASN A 180 16.44 -10.35 5.73
C ASN A 180 17.70 -11.17 6.07
N ILE A 181 17.63 -12.50 6.06
CA ILE A 181 18.81 -13.37 6.20
C ILE A 181 19.80 -13.09 5.05
N TYR A 182 19.35 -13.13 3.79
CA TYR A 182 20.23 -12.88 2.64
C TYR A 182 20.76 -11.45 2.58
N LYS A 183 20.05 -10.45 3.13
CA LYS A 183 20.58 -9.08 3.24
C LYS A 183 21.84 -9.03 4.11
N LEU A 184 21.95 -9.86 5.15
CA LEU A 184 23.13 -9.87 6.04
C LEU A 184 24.43 -10.29 5.33
N ARG A 185 24.33 -11.01 4.21
CA ARG A 185 25.48 -11.36 3.36
C ARG A 185 26.01 -10.19 2.55
N ARG A 186 25.20 -9.15 2.32
CA ARG A 186 25.59 -8.05 1.43
C ARG A 186 26.72 -7.25 2.07
N TYR A 187 27.76 -6.97 1.28
CA TYR A 187 28.94 -6.20 1.71
C TYR A 187 28.57 -4.86 2.40
N LEU A 188 27.62 -4.11 1.84
CA LEU A 188 27.16 -2.83 2.40
C LEU A 188 26.52 -3.00 3.79
N VAL A 189 25.78 -4.09 4.00
CA VAL A 189 25.19 -4.43 5.31
C VAL A 189 26.30 -4.85 6.27
N GLY A 190 27.28 -5.62 5.79
CA GLY A 190 28.50 -5.95 6.52
C GLY A 190 29.18 -4.72 7.13
N ARG A 191 29.33 -3.64 6.37
CA ARG A 191 29.88 -2.38 6.88
C ARG A 191 28.97 -1.70 7.90
N LEU A 192 27.66 -1.72 7.70
CA LEU A 192 26.70 -1.11 8.63
C LEU A 192 26.61 -1.84 9.98
N LEU A 193 26.96 -3.13 10.04
CA LEU A 193 26.96 -3.92 11.27
C LEU A 193 28.02 -3.46 12.30
N ASP A 194 28.96 -2.62 11.89
CA ASP A 194 29.90 -1.95 12.81
C ASP A 194 29.19 -0.89 13.68
N ASN A 195 28.02 -0.41 13.27
CA ASN A 195 27.17 0.46 14.08
C ASN A 195 26.27 -0.37 14.98
N ASP A 196 26.44 -0.24 16.31
CA ASP A 196 25.71 -1.02 17.30
C ASP A 196 24.18 -0.87 17.17
N THR A 197 23.68 0.35 16.98
CA THR A 197 22.24 0.61 16.80
C THR A 197 21.67 -0.08 15.56
N TYR A 198 22.42 -0.10 14.45
CA TYR A 198 22.00 -0.80 13.24
C TYR A 198 22.03 -2.32 13.43
N ARG A 199 23.07 -2.85 14.09
CA ARG A 199 23.21 -4.27 14.41
C ARG A 199 22.03 -4.76 15.26
N GLU A 200 21.74 -4.09 16.37
CA GLU A 200 20.63 -4.45 17.27
C GLU A 200 19.29 -4.42 16.54
N GLU A 201 19.06 -3.42 15.70
CA GLU A 201 17.84 -3.34 14.89
C GLU A 201 17.72 -4.49 13.88
N CYS A 202 18.83 -4.94 13.29
CA CYS A 202 18.84 -6.13 12.42
C CYS A 202 18.57 -7.42 13.20
N GLN A 203 19.20 -7.60 14.36
CA GLN A 203 18.97 -8.75 15.25
C GLN A 203 17.51 -8.81 15.71
N ARG A 204 16.98 -7.67 16.19
CA ARG A 204 15.59 -7.50 16.62
C ARG A 204 14.61 -7.85 15.52
N ARG A 205 14.83 -7.37 14.29
CA ARG A 205 13.97 -7.68 13.14
C ARG A 205 13.91 -9.18 12.82
N LEU A 206 15.06 -9.87 12.84
CA LEU A 206 15.10 -11.31 12.59
C LEU A 206 14.32 -12.06 13.67
N LEU A 207 14.56 -11.75 14.95
CA LEU A 207 13.85 -12.36 16.07
C LEU A 207 12.34 -12.09 16.01
N GLU A 208 11.95 -10.85 15.76
CA GLU A 208 10.53 -10.44 15.70
C GLU A 208 9.76 -11.21 14.61
N SER A 209 10.36 -11.42 13.44
CA SER A 209 9.71 -12.21 12.38
C SER A 209 9.61 -13.70 12.69
N LEU A 210 10.56 -14.30 13.43
CA LEU A 210 10.44 -15.66 13.93
C LEU A 210 9.33 -15.76 14.99
N ASN A 211 9.27 -14.81 15.92
CA ASN A 211 8.19 -14.73 16.90
C ASN A 211 6.83 -14.57 16.21
N GLN A 212 6.74 -13.77 15.15
CA GLN A 212 5.51 -13.65 14.37
C GLN A 212 5.06 -14.99 13.81
N LEU A 213 5.96 -15.79 13.22
CA LEU A 213 5.65 -17.13 12.71
C LEU A 213 5.23 -18.10 13.82
N ALA A 214 5.91 -18.07 14.96
CA ALA A 214 5.54 -18.85 16.14
C ALA A 214 4.13 -18.49 16.62
N ASN A 215 3.80 -17.19 16.68
CA ASN A 215 2.47 -16.73 17.02
C ASN A 215 1.43 -17.21 15.99
N LEU A 216 1.75 -17.25 14.67
CA LEU A 216 0.82 -17.83 13.71
C LEU A 216 0.54 -19.30 14.04
N LEU A 217 1.53 -20.07 14.46
CA LEU A 217 1.36 -21.48 14.82
C LEU A 217 0.36 -21.68 15.98
N GLU A 218 0.32 -20.72 16.90
CA GLU A 218 -0.60 -20.69 18.04
C GLU A 218 -2.05 -20.38 17.60
N TYR A 219 -2.24 -19.37 16.73
CA TYR A 219 -3.57 -18.91 16.31
C TYR A 219 -4.19 -19.70 15.14
N LEU A 220 -3.40 -20.47 14.39
CA LEU A 220 -3.91 -21.26 13.28
C LEU A 220 -4.71 -22.48 13.77
N THR A 221 -6.03 -22.40 13.59
CA THR A 221 -6.98 -23.47 13.93
C THR A 221 -7.00 -24.60 12.89
N PHE A 222 -6.75 -24.29 11.62
CA PHE A 222 -6.84 -25.24 10.52
C PHE A 222 -5.55 -26.06 10.34
N LYS A 223 -5.72 -27.38 10.13
CA LYS A 223 -4.60 -28.34 10.01
C LYS A 223 -3.65 -28.00 8.86
N GLU A 224 -4.18 -27.68 7.68
CA GLU A 224 -3.37 -27.46 6.48
C GLU A 224 -2.48 -26.21 6.55
N PRO A 225 -2.99 -25.00 6.87
CA PRO A 225 -2.14 -23.83 7.12
C PRO A 225 -1.12 -24.03 8.24
N LYS A 226 -1.47 -24.81 9.27
CA LYS A 226 -0.56 -25.13 10.37
C LYS A 226 0.61 -26.01 9.91
N THR A 227 0.34 -27.04 9.10
CA THR A 227 1.39 -27.85 8.48
C THR A 227 2.31 -27.02 7.60
N GLN A 228 1.75 -26.10 6.80
CA GLN A 228 2.53 -25.17 5.98
C GLN A 228 3.41 -24.24 6.84
N ALA A 229 2.87 -23.71 7.94
CA ALA A 229 3.64 -22.90 8.88
C ALA A 229 4.84 -23.67 9.46
N ILE A 230 4.66 -24.93 9.87
CA ILE A 230 5.74 -25.79 10.40
C ILE A 230 6.82 -26.04 9.33
N GLN A 231 6.42 -26.42 8.12
CA GLN A 231 7.35 -26.65 7.01
C GLN A 231 8.16 -25.39 6.71
N ASN A 232 7.50 -24.23 6.68
CA ASN A 232 8.13 -22.95 6.45
C ASN A 232 9.10 -22.56 7.58
N ILE A 233 8.74 -22.76 8.85
CA ILE A 233 9.66 -22.54 9.97
C ILE A 233 10.90 -23.44 9.83
N SER A 234 10.72 -24.71 9.46
CA SER A 234 11.84 -25.63 9.20
C SER A 234 12.75 -25.11 8.09
N LEU A 235 12.18 -24.66 6.96
CA LEU A 235 12.93 -24.06 5.85
C LEU A 235 13.72 -22.83 6.30
N LEU A 236 13.13 -21.97 7.14
CA LEU A 236 13.80 -20.78 7.66
C LEU A 236 15.01 -21.13 8.53
N ILE A 237 14.85 -22.08 9.43
CA ILE A 237 15.94 -22.55 10.30
C ILE A 237 17.07 -23.14 9.45
N GLN A 238 16.73 -24.00 8.49
CA GLN A 238 17.71 -24.59 7.57
C GLN A 238 18.44 -23.51 6.79
N THR A 239 17.71 -22.55 6.20
CA THR A 239 18.27 -21.42 5.44
C THR A 239 19.19 -20.57 6.30
N TYR A 240 18.80 -20.31 7.55
CA TYR A 240 19.63 -19.56 8.48
C TYR A 240 20.92 -20.30 8.81
N ILE A 241 20.85 -21.59 9.15
CA ILE A 241 22.02 -22.41 9.51
C ILE A 241 23.00 -22.48 8.34
N THR A 242 22.51 -22.69 7.12
CA THR A 242 23.36 -22.77 5.91
C THR A 242 23.98 -21.42 5.55
N THR A 243 23.26 -20.32 5.76
CA THR A 243 23.76 -18.97 5.43
C THR A 243 24.65 -18.40 6.54
N LYS A 244 24.53 -18.88 7.78
CA LYS A 244 25.27 -18.37 8.96
C LYS A 244 26.77 -18.16 8.73
N PRO A 245 27.53 -19.06 8.08
CA PRO A 245 28.96 -18.88 7.85
C PRO A 245 29.31 -17.69 6.94
N GLU A 246 28.37 -17.26 6.09
CA GLU A 246 28.54 -16.15 5.14
C GLU A 246 28.18 -14.78 5.74
N ILE A 247 27.65 -14.76 6.96
CA ILE A 247 27.24 -13.54 7.66
C ILE A 247 28.46 -12.91 8.35
N ASN A 248 28.59 -11.59 8.25
CA ASN A 248 29.67 -10.85 8.91
C ASN A 248 29.68 -11.13 10.43
N PRO A 249 30.83 -11.54 11.02
CA PRO A 249 30.94 -11.88 12.45
C PRO A 249 30.45 -10.80 13.41
N ASN A 250 30.54 -9.52 13.01
CA ASN A 250 30.08 -8.40 13.83
C ASN A 250 28.58 -8.47 14.11
N PHE A 251 27.78 -9.12 13.26
CA PHE A 251 26.37 -9.38 13.53
C PHE A 251 26.14 -10.19 14.81
N PHE A 252 27.06 -11.10 15.19
CA PHE A 252 26.89 -11.96 16.36
C PHE A 252 27.38 -11.33 17.67
N ARG A 253 27.88 -10.10 17.62
CA ARG A 253 28.24 -9.35 18.83
C ARG A 253 26.97 -8.99 19.59
N VAL A 254 26.99 -9.24 20.90
CA VAL A 254 25.89 -8.91 21.81
C VAL A 254 25.97 -7.42 22.13
N GLY A 255 24.85 -6.71 21.99
CA GLY A 255 24.72 -5.32 22.43
C GLY A 255 24.71 -5.21 23.96
N GLN A 256 24.86 -4.00 24.51
CA GLN A 256 24.84 -3.79 25.96
C GLN A 256 23.42 -3.82 26.57
N THR A 257 22.37 -3.81 25.74
CA THR A 257 20.99 -3.82 26.21
C THR A 257 20.44 -5.24 26.28
N VAL A 258 20.32 -5.74 27.52
CA VAL A 258 19.40 -6.82 27.92
C VAL A 258 17.98 -6.25 27.99
#